data_AF-X1A9X8-F1
#
_entry.id   AF-X1A9X8-F1
#
_cell.length_a   1.000
_cell.length_b   1.000
_cell.length_c   1.000
_cell.angle_alpha   90.00
_cell.angle_beta   90.00
_cell.angle_gamma   90.00
#
_symmetry.space_group_name_H-M   'P 1'
#
loop_
_entity.id
_entity.type
_entity.pdbx_description
1 polymer ?
#
loop_
_entity_poly.entity_id
_entity_poly.type
_entity_poly.pdbx_seq_one_letter_code
_entity_poly.pdbx_strand_id
1 'polypeptide(L)'
;MGFHCTGCGLCCNNIAKIKRTVHPLVWMQKLVNEFPYGTDENGACMMLVDGQCSVYDDRPLLCNIERTADELDIGMTKKQWFDMNYRGCEILQQGAQ
;
A
#
# COMPACT_ATOMS: atom_id res chain seq x y z
N MET A 1 2.17 4.28 -18.79
CA MET A 1 3.26 4.44 -17.80
C MET A 1 2.73 3.86 -16.50
N GLY A 2 3.36 2.81 -15.99
CA GLY A 2 2.89 2.07 -14.81
C GLY A 2 3.53 2.58 -13.52
N PHE A 3 3.06 2.07 -12.38
CA PHE A 3 3.69 2.33 -11.09
C PHE A 3 4.87 1.37 -10.87
N HIS A 4 6.05 1.91 -10.53
CA HIS A 4 7.29 1.13 -10.37
C HIS A 4 7.66 0.98 -8.89
N CYS A 5 7.26 -0.13 -8.27
CA CYS A 5 7.70 -0.46 -6.91
C CYS A 5 9.07 -1.13 -6.94
N THR A 6 9.90 -0.86 -5.93
CA THR A 6 11.24 -1.41 -5.75
C THR A 6 11.26 -2.82 -5.16
N GLY A 7 10.11 -3.33 -4.70
CA GLY A 7 10.01 -4.64 -4.05
C GLY A 7 10.60 -4.67 -2.62
N CYS A 8 10.94 -3.52 -2.02
CA CYS A 8 11.64 -3.46 -0.73
C CYS A 8 10.83 -3.89 0.52
N GLY A 9 9.56 -4.25 0.38
CA GLY A 9 8.72 -4.73 1.50
C GLY A 9 8.30 -3.67 2.54
N LEU A 10 8.84 -2.45 2.51
CA LEU A 10 8.62 -1.43 3.56
C LEU A 10 7.15 -1.03 3.74
N CYS A 11 6.34 -1.00 2.68
CA CYS A 11 4.90 -0.74 2.81
C CYS A 11 4.18 -1.89 3.55
N CYS A 12 4.62 -3.14 3.37
CA CYS A 12 4.05 -4.30 4.05
C CYS A 12 4.33 -4.25 5.56
N ASN A 13 5.47 -3.72 5.98
CA ASN A 13 5.82 -3.50 7.40
C ASN A 13 4.90 -2.49 8.12
N ASN A 14 4.10 -1.73 7.38
CA ASN A 14 3.27 -0.64 7.93
C ASN A 14 1.76 -0.94 7.90
N ILE A 15 1.35 -2.16 7.53
CA ILE A 15 -0.07 -2.50 7.38
C ILE A 15 -0.84 -2.35 8.69
N ALA A 16 -0.29 -2.73 9.85
CA ALA A 16 -1.00 -2.55 11.12
C ALA A 16 -1.30 -1.08 11.40
N LYS A 17 -0.37 -0.17 11.09
CA LYS A 17 -0.58 1.27 11.23
C LYS A 17 -1.69 1.78 10.31
N ILE A 18 -1.70 1.31 9.07
CA ILE A 18 -2.75 1.64 8.10
C ILE A 18 -4.12 1.15 8.59
N LYS A 19 -4.21 -0.09 9.09
CA LYS A 19 -5.46 -0.68 9.61
C LYS A 19 -5.99 -0.01 10.87
N ARG A 20 -5.12 0.54 11.72
CA ARG A 20 -5.50 1.24 12.96
C ARG A 20 -5.87 2.72 12.74
N THR A 21 -5.57 3.26 11.57
CA THR A 21 -5.86 4.65 11.23
C THR A 21 -7.26 4.76 10.62
N VAL A 22 -8.06 5.71 11.11
CA VAL A 22 -9.31 6.09 10.43
C VAL A 22 -8.96 6.97 9.25
N HIS A 23 -9.32 6.54 8.04
CA HIS A 23 -9.00 7.25 6.80
C HIS A 23 -10.15 8.17 6.40
N PRO A 24 -9.88 9.46 6.11
CA PRO A 24 -10.92 10.43 5.79
C PRO A 24 -11.58 10.19 4.42
N LEU A 25 -10.91 9.45 3.53
CA LEU A 25 -11.42 9.10 2.22
C LEU A 25 -12.26 7.82 2.32
N VAL A 26 -13.55 7.90 1.97
CA VAL A 26 -14.50 6.79 2.09
C VAL A 26 -14.02 5.55 1.36
N TRP A 27 -13.52 5.71 0.12
CA TRP A 27 -12.99 4.60 -0.66
C TRP A 27 -11.78 3.96 0.03
N MET A 28 -10.90 4.75 0.64
CA MET A 28 -9.70 4.24 1.32
C MET A 28 -10.07 3.49 2.59
N GLN A 29 -11.02 4.02 3.37
CA GLN A 29 -11.52 3.33 4.56
C GLN A 29 -12.16 1.98 4.19
N LYS A 30 -12.90 1.93 3.08
CA LYS A 30 -13.47 0.68 2.55
C LYS A 30 -12.37 -0.34 2.21
N LEU A 31 -11.34 0.06 1.45
CA LEU A 31 -10.23 -0.82 1.11
C LEU A 31 -9.48 -1.35 2.34
N VAL A 32 -9.35 -0.54 3.39
CA VAL A 32 -8.74 -0.96 4.66
C VAL A 32 -9.62 -1.97 5.40
N ASN A 33 -10.94 -1.75 5.43
CA ASN A 33 -11.89 -2.66 6.08
C ASN A 33 -11.97 -4.02 5.37
N GLU A 34 -11.88 -4.01 4.03
CA GLU A 34 -11.97 -5.22 3.19
C GLU A 34 -10.60 -5.89 2.97
N PHE A 35 -9.53 -5.37 3.56
CA PHE A 35 -8.19 -5.91 3.36
C PHE A 35 -8.11 -7.36 3.86
N PRO A 36 -7.77 -8.33 2.98
CA PRO A 36 -7.98 -9.75 3.26
C PRO A 36 -6.94 -10.35 4.21
N TYR A 37 -5.84 -9.63 4.47
CA TYR A 37 -4.72 -10.17 5.23
C TYR A 37 -4.64 -9.56 6.63
N GLY A 38 -4.19 -10.38 7.58
CA GLY A 38 -3.82 -9.91 8.92
C GLY A 38 -2.37 -9.43 8.99
N THR A 39 -1.92 -9.14 10.20
CA THR A 39 -0.55 -8.73 10.48
C THR A 39 0.09 -9.64 11.51
N ASP A 40 1.42 -9.74 11.49
CA ASP A 40 2.18 -10.39 12.55
C ASP A 40 2.23 -9.55 13.83
N GLU A 41 2.98 -10.03 14.83
CA GLU A 41 3.17 -9.34 16.12
C GLU A 41 3.88 -7.98 16.00
N ASN A 42 4.71 -7.80 14.97
CA ASN A 42 5.43 -6.56 14.69
C ASN A 42 4.59 -5.58 13.86
N GLY A 43 3.42 -6.01 13.40
CA GLY A 43 2.50 -5.22 12.59
C GLY A 43 2.77 -5.26 11.08
N ALA A 44 3.68 -6.13 10.64
CA ALA A 44 3.92 -6.39 9.22
C ALA A 44 2.81 -7.28 8.64
N CYS A 45 2.53 -7.12 7.34
CA CYS A 45 1.59 -7.97 6.62
C CYS A 45 2.01 -9.44 6.69
N MET A 46 1.08 -10.36 6.93
CA MET A 46 1.38 -11.81 6.90
C MET A 46 1.85 -12.32 5.52
N MET A 47 1.63 -11.54 4.46
CA MET A 47 2.13 -11.86 3.12
C MET A 47 3.55 -11.34 2.85
N LEU A 48 4.22 -10.74 3.84
CA LEU A 48 5.63 -10.38 3.75
C LEU A 48 6.48 -11.62 4.09
N VAL A 49 7.07 -12.23 3.08
CA VAL A 49 7.90 -13.43 3.18
C VAL A 49 9.28 -13.10 2.62
N ASP A 50 10.33 -13.36 3.38
CA ASP A 50 11.73 -13.08 3.00
C ASP A 50 11.96 -11.63 2.51
N GLY A 51 11.28 -10.67 3.17
CA GLY A 51 11.36 -9.24 2.84
C GLY A 51 10.59 -8.82 1.59
N GLN A 52 9.84 -9.72 0.94
CA GLN A 52 9.07 -9.46 -0.27
C GLN A 52 7.60 -9.85 -0.11
N CYS A 53 6.72 -9.23 -0.90
CA CYS A 53 5.30 -9.58 -0.90
C CYS A 53 5.10 -10.87 -1.70
N SER A 54 4.65 -11.95 -1.04
CA SER A 54 4.45 -13.26 -1.68
C SER A 54 3.28 -13.31 -2.66
N VAL A 55 2.41 -12.29 -2.66
CA VAL A 55 1.26 -12.13 -3.56
C VAL A 55 1.37 -10.84 -4.38
N TYR A 56 2.60 -10.46 -4.77
CA TYR A 56 2.87 -9.17 -5.40
C TYR A 56 2.02 -8.90 -6.65
N ASP A 57 1.83 -9.88 -7.52
CA ASP A 57 1.04 -9.69 -8.74
C ASP A 57 -0.47 -9.64 -8.45
N ASP A 58 -0.92 -10.42 -7.45
CA ASP A 58 -2.33 -10.51 -7.03
C ASP A 58 -2.65 -9.61 -5.82
N ARG A 59 -1.88 -8.54 -5.61
CA ARG A 59 -2.07 -7.63 -4.48
C ARG A 59 -3.50 -7.08 -4.47
N PRO A 60 -4.15 -7.02 -3.28
CA PRO A 60 -5.46 -6.38 -3.14
C PRO A 60 -5.35 -4.89 -3.46
N LEU A 61 -6.48 -4.25 -3.79
CA LEU A 61 -6.52 -2.85 -4.22
C LEU A 61 -5.77 -1.91 -3.27
N LEU A 62 -5.92 -2.06 -1.95
CA LEU A 62 -5.19 -1.26 -0.94
C LEU A 62 -3.68 -1.17 -1.21
N CYS A 63 -3.08 -2.24 -1.74
CA CYS A 63 -1.65 -2.36 -2.00
C CYS A 63 -1.27 -2.22 -3.48
N ASN A 64 -2.25 -2.18 -4.38
CA ASN A 64 -2.03 -2.08 -5.82
C ASN A 64 -2.32 -0.66 -6.30
N ILE A 65 -1.26 0.15 -6.35
CA ILE A 65 -1.31 1.58 -6.65
C ILE A 65 -1.86 1.84 -8.06
N GLU A 66 -1.45 1.03 -9.03
CA GLU A 66 -1.91 1.17 -10.40
C GLU A 66 -3.40 0.83 -10.52
N ARG A 67 -3.80 -0.35 -10.05
CA ARG A 67 -5.21 -0.77 -10.09
C ARG A 67 -6.12 0.17 -9.31
N THR A 68 -5.68 0.70 -8.17
CA THR A 68 -6.46 1.70 -7.41
C THR A 68 -6.79 2.92 -8.24
N ALA A 69 -5.83 3.45 -9.02
CA ALA A 69 -6.06 4.61 -9.88
C ALA A 69 -6.92 4.29 -11.11
N ASP A 70 -6.89 3.04 -11.58
CA ASP A 70 -7.65 2.60 -12.75
C ASP A 70 -9.10 2.20 -12.40
N GLU A 71 -9.32 1.66 -11.19
CA GLU A 71 -10.61 1.10 -10.78
C GLU A 71 -11.45 2.04 -9.90
N LEU A 72 -10.85 3.05 -9.25
CA LEU A 72 -11.56 3.93 -8.31
C LEU A 72 -11.51 5.41 -8.71
N ASP A 73 -12.57 6.14 -8.39
CA ASP A 73 -12.55 7.61 -8.41
C ASP A 73 -11.81 8.13 -7.17
N ILE A 74 -10.50 8.35 -7.33
CA ILE A 74 -9.60 8.84 -6.29
C ILE A 74 -9.55 10.39 -6.21
N GLY A 75 -10.36 11.10 -7.00
CA GLY A 75 -10.42 12.57 -7.00
C GLY A 75 -9.14 13.27 -7.48
N MET A 76 -8.24 12.55 -8.16
CA MET A 76 -7.00 13.09 -8.72
C MET A 76 -6.59 12.31 -9.98
N THR A 77 -5.64 12.85 -10.74
CA THR A 77 -5.10 12.14 -11.91
C THR A 77 -4.20 10.97 -11.50
N LYS A 78 -4.10 9.95 -12.36
CA LYS A 78 -3.18 8.80 -12.18
C LYS A 78 -1.73 9.24 -11.94
N LYS A 79 -1.29 10.33 -12.59
CA LYS A 79 0.04 10.91 -12.36
C LYS A 79 0.19 11.46 -10.93
N GLN A 80 -0.75 12.29 -10.46
CA GLN A 80 -0.71 12.85 -9.09
C GLN A 80 -0.74 11.73 -8.04
N TRP A 81 -1.54 10.69 -8.28
CA TRP A 81 -1.59 9.51 -7.43
C TRP A 81 -0.24 8.79 -7.36
N PHE A 82 0.41 8.58 -8.51
CA PHE A 82 1.74 7.96 -8.56
C PHE A 82 2.78 8.83 -7.86
N ASP A 83 2.82 10.14 -8.14
CA ASP A 83 3.75 11.08 -7.50
C ASP A 83 3.63 11.04 -5.96
N MET A 84 2.40 11.03 -5.44
CA MET A 84 2.14 10.93 -4.00
C MET A 84 2.63 9.59 -3.41
N ASN A 85 2.38 8.47 -4.10
CA ASN A 85 2.82 7.15 -3.65
C ASN A 85 4.35 7.00 -3.73
N TYR A 86 5.01 7.58 -4.73
CA TYR A 86 6.47 7.64 -4.79
C TYR A 86 7.05 8.44 -3.63
N ARG A 87 6.47 9.60 -3.31
CA ARG A 87 6.90 10.38 -2.14
C ARG A 87 6.72 9.61 -0.83
N GLY A 88 5.63 8.87 -0.69
CA GLY A 88 5.42 7.97 0.44
C GLY A 88 6.49 6.87 0.51
N CYS A 89 6.84 6.28 -0.63
CA CYS A 89 7.91 5.28 -0.74
C CYS A 89 9.28 5.84 -0.33
N GLU A 90 9.63 7.04 -0.81
CA GLU A 90 10.89 7.72 -0.46
C GLU A 90 11.00 7.96 1.04
N ILE A 91 9.93 8.44 1.69
CA ILE A 91 9.89 8.68 3.14
C ILE A 91 10.14 7.37 3.90
N LEU A 92 9.50 6.28 3.49
CA LEU A 92 9.69 4.97 4.13
C LEU A 92 11.12 4.46 3.94
N GLN A 93 11.70 4.62 2.74
CA GLN A 93 13.06 4.17 2.42
C GLN A 93 14.14 4.98 3.13
N GLN A 94 13.93 6.29 3.33
CA GLN A 94 14.86 7.14 4.07
C GLN A 94 14.81 6.84 5.58
N GLY A 95 13.63 6.54 6.13
CA GLY A 95 13.47 6.20 7.55
C GLY A 95 13.91 4.79 7.93
N ALA A 96 14.28 3.94 6.96
CA ALA A 96 14.79 2.60 7.17
C ALA A 96 16.33 2.52 7.29
N GLN A 97 17.01 3.69 7.28
CA GLN A 97 18.47 3.83 7.41
C GLN A 97 18.91 3.90 8.87
#